data_AF-A0A1B7JKF0-F1
#
_entry.id   AF-A0A1B7JKF0-F1
#
_cell.length_a   1.000
_cell.length_b   1.000
_cell.length_c   1.000
_cell.angle_alpha   90.00
_cell.angle_beta   90.00
_cell.angle_gamma   90.00
#
_symmetry.space_group_name_H-M   'P 1'
#
loop_
_entity.id
_entity.type
_entity.pdbx_description
1 polymer ?
#
loop_
_entity_poly.entity_id
_entity_poly.type
_entity_poly.pdbx_seq_one_letter_code
_entity_poly.pdbx_strand_id
1 'polypeptide(L)'
;MKAPKSAKNKKQEETSSFIRWRFILLCGCIVLALAGLLTRVAYLQIIAPEKLVKEGDMRSLRVQEVATARGMISDREGRQLAVSVPVYAIWADPKEIFEKGGISNDEHWKALADSLEIPLEQITTKISANPRGRFVYIARQVNPSIGEYVKKLKIKGIYLRKESRRYYPSGPVTAHLLGVTNIDGEGIEGVEKSFNRWLKGSPGERTVRKDRNGRVIETVSSVDSQAAHNLTLSIDERIQSIVYRELTKGVQENKAESGIAILVDVHTGEILAMANSPSYNPNNLAGTTMDSMRNRAITDIFEPGSTVKPMVIMSALHNKIIKENTVLNTYPYRISGHEIKDVARYAELSITGILQKSSNVGVSKLALAMPATELVDVYNRFGFGKPTNLGLVGESSGIFPSKKNRWSDLERATFSFGYGQMVTPLQLARAYATIGSFGIYRPLSITKVDPPVPGTRVFPEPIMKTVVHMMESVALPGGGGTRAAIKGYRIAIKTGTAKKVGPEGRYVNKYIAYAAGVAPASNPRYALVVVINEPSAGKYYGGAVSAPIFGSIMGGVLRLMNIEPDALQTGDKNEIVNSQKEVKSGRS
;
A
#
# COMPACT_ATOMS: atom_id res chain seq x y z
N MET A 1 80.70 81.58 -56.98
CA MET A 1 79.59 81.39 -56.01
C MET A 1 78.38 82.21 -56.45
N LYS A 2 77.30 81.56 -56.89
CA LYS A 2 75.90 82.07 -56.87
C LYS A 2 74.96 80.89 -57.12
N ALA A 3 73.85 80.89 -56.37
CA ALA A 3 72.95 79.81 -55.98
C ALA A 3 72.20 79.04 -57.12
N PRO A 4 71.64 77.84 -56.84
CA PRO A 4 70.94 77.02 -57.82
C PRO A 4 69.47 77.43 -58.00
N LYS A 5 68.94 77.29 -59.22
CA LYS A 5 67.50 77.41 -59.52
C LYS A 5 66.90 76.02 -59.74
N SER A 6 66.00 75.64 -58.84
CA SER A 6 65.06 74.53 -59.01
C SER A 6 63.91 74.96 -59.94
N ALA A 7 63.63 74.20 -60.99
CA ALA A 7 62.52 74.42 -61.90
C ALA A 7 61.70 73.14 -62.13
N LYS A 8 60.59 73.08 -61.39
CA LYS A 8 59.23 72.57 -61.72
C LYS A 8 59.09 71.20 -62.43
N ASN A 9 58.62 70.22 -61.64
CA ASN A 9 57.92 69.01 -62.07
C ASN A 9 56.65 69.32 -62.88
N LYS A 10 56.49 68.69 -64.04
CA LYS A 10 55.22 68.51 -64.75
C LYS A 10 54.38 67.45 -64.01
N LYS A 11 53.20 67.84 -63.51
CA LYS A 11 52.13 66.89 -63.15
C LYS A 11 51.29 66.64 -64.40
N GLN A 12 51.24 65.39 -64.87
CA GLN A 12 50.20 64.92 -65.77
C GLN A 12 48.90 64.77 -64.97
N GLU A 13 47.86 65.52 -65.36
CA GLU A 13 46.48 65.24 -64.94
C GLU A 13 45.92 64.13 -65.82
N GLU A 14 45.77 62.92 -65.27
CA GLU A 14 44.92 61.89 -65.86
C GLU A 14 43.46 62.23 -65.52
N THR A 15 42.73 62.78 -66.49
CA THR A 15 41.28 62.96 -66.40
C THR A 15 40.59 61.59 -66.47
N SER A 16 40.30 60.99 -65.32
CA SER A 16 39.40 59.82 -65.26
C SER A 16 37.99 60.23 -65.69
N SER A 17 37.42 59.54 -66.69
CA SER A 17 36.08 59.86 -67.21
C SER A 17 34.99 59.48 -66.20
N PHE A 18 34.57 60.41 -65.35
CA PHE A 18 33.45 60.19 -64.44
C PHE A 18 32.12 60.30 -65.19
N ILE A 19 31.60 59.16 -65.65
CA ILE A 19 30.33 59.08 -66.40
C ILE A 19 29.16 59.21 -65.41
N ARG A 20 28.72 60.46 -65.17
CA ARG A 20 27.71 60.82 -64.15
C ARG A 20 26.40 60.02 -64.24
N TRP A 21 25.90 59.71 -65.43
CA TRP A 21 24.64 58.98 -65.59
C TRP A 21 24.72 57.52 -65.13
N ARG A 22 25.87 56.85 -65.33
CA ARG A 22 26.12 55.49 -64.85
C ARG A 22 26.19 55.45 -63.33
N PHE A 23 26.80 56.46 -62.71
CA PHE A 23 26.86 56.60 -61.25
C PHE A 23 25.45 56.84 -60.65
N ILE A 24 24.66 57.73 -61.24
CA ILE A 24 23.28 57.99 -60.81
C ILE A 24 22.39 56.74 -60.98
N LEU A 25 22.55 56.01 -62.08
CA LEU A 25 21.81 54.77 -62.31
C LEU A 25 22.20 53.69 -61.30
N LEU A 26 23.49 53.55 -60.99
CA LEU A 26 23.98 52.63 -59.97
C LEU A 26 23.46 53.00 -58.58
N CYS A 27 23.51 54.28 -58.19
CA CYS A 27 22.92 54.77 -56.94
C CYS A 27 21.40 54.56 -56.91
N GLY A 28 20.69 54.79 -58.02
CA GLY A 28 19.26 54.53 -58.13
C GLY A 28 18.91 53.06 -57.95
N CYS A 29 19.67 52.15 -58.57
CA CYS A 29 19.53 50.70 -58.36
C CYS A 29 19.80 50.29 -56.91
N ILE A 30 20.82 50.87 -56.26
CA ILE A 30 21.12 50.61 -54.84
C ILE A 30 19.98 51.09 -53.94
N VAL A 31 19.45 52.29 -54.17
CA VAL A 31 18.32 52.84 -53.40
C VAL A 31 17.05 52.01 -53.61
N LEU A 32 16.76 51.59 -54.84
CA LEU A 32 15.64 50.69 -55.14
C LEU A 32 15.78 49.34 -54.45
N ALA A 33 16.98 48.75 -54.43
CA ALA A 33 17.25 47.50 -53.73
C ALA A 33 17.07 47.65 -52.21
N LEU A 34 17.55 48.76 -51.64
CA LEU A 34 17.35 49.11 -50.22
C LEU A 34 15.87 49.31 -49.88
N ALA A 35 15.13 50.04 -50.72
CA ALA A 35 13.69 50.24 -50.56
C ALA A 35 12.93 48.91 -50.64
N GLY A 36 13.32 48.02 -51.56
CA GLY A 36 12.77 46.66 -51.66
C GLY A 36 13.02 45.83 -50.41
N LEU A 37 14.24 45.88 -49.84
CA LEU A 37 14.58 45.22 -48.58
C LEU A 37 13.77 45.78 -47.40
N LEU A 38 13.66 47.11 -47.27
CA LEU A 38 12.86 47.76 -46.23
C LEU A 38 11.39 47.37 -46.33
N THR A 39 10.83 47.37 -47.54
CA THR A 39 9.44 46.94 -47.79
C THR A 39 9.26 45.47 -47.41
N ARG A 40 10.24 44.60 -47.71
CA ARG A 40 10.20 43.19 -47.33
C ARG A 40 10.28 42.99 -45.82
N VAL A 41 11.13 43.75 -45.12
CA VAL A 41 11.22 43.73 -43.65
C VAL A 41 9.91 44.20 -43.03
N ALA A 42 9.34 45.30 -43.51
CA ALA A 42 8.05 45.80 -43.04
C ALA A 42 6.92 44.79 -43.28
N TYR A 43 6.89 44.13 -44.44
CA TYR A 43 5.95 43.04 -44.73
C TYR A 43 6.09 41.88 -43.74
N LEU A 44 7.33 41.46 -43.44
CA LEU A 44 7.60 40.37 -42.50
C LEU A 44 7.33 40.73 -41.04
N GLN A 45 7.49 41.99 -40.63
CA GLN A 45 7.23 42.43 -39.24
C GLN A 45 5.77 42.80 -38.98
N ILE A 46 5.08 43.41 -39.95
CA ILE A 46 3.75 44.01 -39.73
C ILE A 46 2.63 43.14 -40.33
N ILE A 47 2.83 42.62 -41.55
CA ILE A 47 1.75 41.95 -42.30
C ILE A 47 1.76 40.43 -42.07
N ALA A 48 2.93 39.80 -42.04
CA ALA A 48 3.07 38.34 -41.89
C ALA A 48 4.05 37.89 -40.78
N PRO A 49 3.96 38.43 -39.55
CA PRO A 49 4.90 38.07 -38.47
C PRO A 49 4.71 36.65 -37.95
N GLU A 50 3.52 36.07 -38.07
CA GLU A 50 3.13 34.82 -37.41
C GLU A 50 4.09 33.65 -37.68
N LYS A 51 4.55 33.50 -38.93
CA LYS A 51 5.48 32.42 -39.30
C LYS A 51 6.84 32.57 -38.60
N LEU A 52 7.38 33.79 -38.57
CA LEU A 52 8.68 34.08 -37.95
C LEU A 52 8.60 34.02 -36.42
N VAL A 53 7.51 34.48 -35.84
CA VAL A 53 7.24 34.38 -34.39
C VAL A 53 7.11 32.92 -33.99
N LYS A 54 6.34 32.11 -34.73
CA LYS A 54 6.21 30.67 -34.48
C LYS A 54 7.55 29.93 -34.57
N GLU A 55 8.37 30.23 -35.57
CA GLU A 55 9.73 29.67 -35.66
C GLU A 55 10.63 30.10 -34.49
N GLY A 56 10.52 31.36 -34.03
CA GLY A 56 11.21 31.86 -32.84
C GLY A 56 10.73 31.19 -31.55
N ASP A 57 9.43 30.99 -31.41
CA ASP A 57 8.79 30.36 -30.26
C ASP A 57 9.14 28.87 -30.16
N MET A 58 9.14 28.13 -31.27
CA MET A 58 9.62 26.73 -31.28
C MET A 58 11.07 26.61 -30.80
N ARG A 59 11.90 27.64 -31.06
CA ARG A 59 13.30 27.67 -30.63
C ARG A 59 13.47 28.09 -29.17
N SER A 60 12.60 28.96 -28.63
CA SER A 60 12.82 29.65 -27.36
C SER A 60 11.81 29.33 -26.25
N LEU A 61 10.54 29.05 -26.57
CA LEU A 61 9.53 28.69 -25.57
C LEU A 61 9.73 27.26 -25.07
N ARG A 62 9.72 27.09 -23.75
CA ARG A 62 9.80 25.81 -23.07
C ARG A 62 8.76 25.78 -21.96
N VAL A 63 7.92 24.74 -21.98
CA VAL A 63 7.05 24.42 -20.86
C VAL A 63 7.90 23.73 -19.78
N GLN A 64 7.84 24.23 -18.57
CA GLN A 64 8.44 23.63 -17.38
C GLN A 64 7.35 23.26 -16.39
N GLU A 65 7.32 22.00 -15.99
CA GLU A 65 6.48 21.55 -14.89
C GLU A 65 7.06 22.03 -13.56
N VAL A 66 6.20 22.61 -12.72
CA VAL A 66 6.50 22.92 -11.33
C VAL A 66 6.07 21.71 -10.50
N ALA A 67 7.05 20.90 -10.12
CA ALA A 67 6.82 19.69 -9.34
C ALA A 67 6.17 20.01 -7.99
N THR A 68 5.08 19.32 -7.67
CA THR A 68 4.45 19.31 -6.36
C THR A 68 4.97 18.15 -5.53
N ALA A 69 5.21 18.38 -4.24
CA ALA A 69 5.51 17.30 -3.33
C ALA A 69 4.27 16.42 -3.17
N ARG A 70 4.46 15.10 -3.27
CA ARG A 70 3.40 14.13 -3.02
C ARG A 70 2.95 14.17 -1.56
N GLY A 71 1.64 14.08 -1.34
CA GLY A 71 0.99 14.20 -0.04
C GLY A 71 1.50 13.17 0.97
N MET A 72 1.54 13.56 2.24
CA MET A 72 1.99 12.70 3.33
C MET A 72 0.92 11.67 3.68
N ILE A 73 1.33 10.43 3.90
CA ILE A 73 0.46 9.41 4.52
C ILE A 73 0.82 9.34 5.99
N SER A 74 -0.17 9.47 6.85
CA SER A 74 -0.06 9.41 8.31
C SER A 74 -0.93 8.30 8.87
N ASP A 75 -0.55 7.82 10.05
CA ASP A 75 -1.39 6.93 10.85
C ASP A 75 -2.50 7.72 11.57
N ARG A 76 -3.39 7.04 12.29
CA ARG A 76 -4.56 7.66 12.93
C ARG A 76 -4.24 8.75 13.98
N GLU A 77 -3.02 8.73 14.51
CA GLU A 77 -2.50 9.67 15.52
C GLU A 77 -1.53 10.70 14.89
N GLY A 78 -1.39 10.73 13.57
CA GLY A 78 -0.55 11.68 12.85
C GLY A 78 0.93 11.27 12.70
N ARG A 79 1.32 10.05 13.09
CA ARG A 79 2.68 9.55 12.86
C ARG A 79 2.91 9.34 11.37
N GLN A 80 4.09 9.72 10.89
CA GLN A 80 4.41 9.73 9.47
C GLN A 80 4.69 8.32 8.96
N LEU A 81 3.89 7.83 8.02
CA LEU A 81 4.02 6.50 7.43
C LEU A 81 4.69 6.54 6.05
N ALA A 82 4.44 7.59 5.27
CA ALA A 82 5.12 7.85 4.00
C ALA A 82 5.27 9.34 3.76
N VAL A 83 6.50 9.77 3.48
CA VAL A 83 6.88 11.17 3.31
C VAL A 83 7.69 11.39 2.04
N SER A 84 7.55 12.57 1.45
CA SER A 84 8.29 12.98 0.27
C SER A 84 9.54 13.73 0.69
N VAL A 85 10.70 13.14 0.45
CA VAL A 85 12.01 13.70 0.83
C VAL A 85 12.65 14.34 -0.39
N PRO A 86 13.20 15.56 -0.29
CA PRO A 86 13.91 16.20 -1.38
C PRO A 86 15.20 15.45 -1.71
N VAL A 87 15.42 15.17 -2.99
CA VAL A 87 16.60 14.51 -3.53
C VAL A 87 17.05 15.21 -4.80
N TYR A 88 18.22 14.85 -5.32
CA TYR A 88 18.68 15.35 -6.62
C TYR A 88 18.65 14.25 -7.68
N ALA A 89 18.44 14.63 -8.93
CA ALA A 89 18.86 13.86 -10.09
C ALA A 89 20.03 14.57 -10.75
N ILE A 90 21.04 13.78 -11.12
CA ILE A 90 22.21 14.23 -11.88
C ILE A 90 21.95 13.87 -13.34
N TRP A 91 21.98 14.88 -14.19
CA TRP A 91 21.81 14.72 -15.63
C TRP A 91 22.93 15.43 -16.38
N ALA A 92 23.20 14.94 -17.59
CA ALA A 92 24.24 15.46 -18.46
C ALA A 92 23.65 16.03 -19.75
N ASP A 93 24.32 17.03 -20.32
CA ASP A 93 24.12 17.54 -21.67
C ASP A 93 25.27 17.02 -22.56
N PRO A 94 25.10 15.87 -23.27
CA PRO A 94 26.15 15.26 -24.07
C PRO A 94 26.77 16.23 -25.08
N LYS A 95 25.94 17.03 -25.77
CA LYS A 95 26.42 18.00 -26.75
C LYS A 95 27.38 19.00 -26.12
N GLU A 96 27.03 19.56 -24.96
CA GLU A 96 27.90 20.51 -24.27
C GLU A 96 29.21 19.85 -23.78
N ILE A 97 29.14 18.61 -23.31
CA ILE A 97 30.31 17.85 -22.85
C ILE A 97 31.29 17.65 -24.01
N PHE A 98 30.81 17.17 -25.16
CA PHE A 98 31.67 16.94 -26.33
C PHE A 98 32.21 18.24 -26.95
N GLU A 99 31.43 19.34 -26.94
CA GLU A 99 31.90 20.66 -27.39
C GLU A 99 33.02 21.23 -26.50
N LYS A 100 33.10 20.83 -25.23
CA LYS A 100 34.00 21.38 -24.22
C LYS A 100 35.17 20.47 -23.82
N GLY A 101 35.50 19.49 -24.66
CA GLY A 101 36.67 18.62 -24.45
C GLY A 101 36.33 17.16 -24.14
N GLY A 102 35.04 16.79 -24.15
CA GLY A 102 34.59 15.42 -23.95
C GLY A 102 34.71 14.94 -22.50
N ILE A 103 34.67 13.62 -22.34
CA ILE A 103 34.82 12.95 -21.06
C ILE A 103 36.30 12.64 -20.88
N SER A 104 36.92 13.24 -19.88
CA SER A 104 38.34 13.06 -19.56
C SER A 104 38.48 12.09 -18.39
N ASN A 105 39.58 11.33 -18.34
CA ASN A 105 39.91 10.44 -17.20
C ASN A 105 40.53 11.22 -16.01
N ASP A 106 40.03 12.45 -15.82
CA ASP A 106 40.42 13.47 -14.85
C ASP A 106 39.89 13.10 -13.45
N GLU A 107 40.57 13.56 -12.40
CA GLU A 107 40.15 13.47 -11.00
C GLU A 107 38.69 13.87 -10.77
N HIS A 108 38.15 14.89 -11.46
CA HIS A 108 36.76 15.28 -11.31
C HIS A 108 35.77 14.20 -11.81
N TRP A 109 36.06 13.57 -12.95
CA TRP A 109 35.21 12.51 -13.50
C TRP A 109 35.31 11.22 -12.69
N LYS A 110 36.49 10.92 -12.15
CA LYS A 110 36.68 9.83 -11.19
C LYS A 110 35.94 10.09 -9.89
N ALA A 111 36.06 11.30 -9.32
CA ALA A 111 35.32 11.70 -8.13
C ALA A 111 33.79 11.66 -8.34
N LEU A 112 33.31 12.00 -9.54
CA LEU A 112 31.90 11.81 -9.90
C LEU A 112 31.52 10.32 -9.88
N ALA A 113 32.28 9.48 -10.58
CA ALA A 113 32.05 8.03 -10.63
C ALA A 113 32.04 7.39 -9.25
N ASP A 114 33.05 7.70 -8.43
CA ASP A 114 33.20 7.21 -7.05
C ASP A 114 32.04 7.68 -6.17
N SER A 115 31.64 8.96 -6.27
CA SER A 115 30.53 9.51 -5.47
C SER A 115 29.17 8.90 -5.80
N LEU A 116 29.01 8.35 -7.00
CA LEU A 116 27.79 7.71 -7.46
C LEU A 116 27.85 6.19 -7.36
N GLU A 117 29.00 5.62 -7.03
CA GLU A 117 29.26 4.18 -7.07
C GLU A 117 28.95 3.57 -8.45
N ILE A 118 29.15 4.36 -9.53
CA ILE A 118 28.94 3.93 -10.91
C ILE A 118 30.30 3.96 -11.63
N PRO A 119 30.77 2.85 -12.23
CA PRO A 119 32.01 2.84 -12.98
C PRO A 119 32.04 3.93 -14.06
N LEU A 120 33.17 4.62 -14.19
CA LEU A 120 33.33 5.72 -15.15
C LEU A 120 33.03 5.29 -16.59
N GLU A 121 33.35 4.05 -16.95
CA GLU A 121 33.03 3.46 -18.24
C GLU A 121 31.52 3.47 -18.51
N GLN A 122 30.69 3.10 -17.52
CA GLN A 122 29.23 3.10 -17.69
C GLN A 122 28.67 4.52 -17.86
N ILE A 123 29.23 5.51 -17.13
CA ILE A 123 28.86 6.92 -17.30
C ILE A 123 29.22 7.37 -18.72
N THR A 124 30.42 7.01 -19.18
CA THR A 124 30.91 7.33 -20.53
C THR A 124 30.02 6.73 -21.60
N THR A 125 29.64 5.46 -21.48
CA THR A 125 28.73 4.78 -22.40
C THR A 125 27.36 5.46 -22.44
N LYS A 126 26.77 5.81 -21.28
CA LYS A 126 25.47 6.49 -21.21
C LYS A 126 25.47 7.85 -21.92
N ILE A 127 26.52 8.65 -21.73
CA ILE A 127 26.63 9.97 -22.35
C ILE A 127 26.92 9.85 -23.86
N SER A 128 27.76 8.89 -24.24
CA SER A 128 28.19 8.69 -25.63
C SER A 128 27.14 8.01 -26.51
N ALA A 129 26.10 7.40 -25.90
CA ALA A 129 24.99 6.79 -26.63
C ALA A 129 24.22 7.79 -27.52
N ASN A 130 24.16 9.07 -27.14
CA ASN A 130 23.60 10.12 -27.97
C ASN A 130 24.43 11.42 -27.87
N PRO A 131 25.52 11.56 -28.64
CA PRO A 131 26.44 12.70 -28.54
C PRO A 131 25.82 14.05 -28.89
N ARG A 132 24.74 14.05 -29.68
CA ARG A 132 23.98 15.27 -30.03
C ARG A 132 22.82 15.53 -29.09
N GLY A 133 22.58 14.65 -28.12
CA GLY A 133 21.55 14.79 -27.10
C GLY A 133 21.81 16.01 -26.22
N ARG A 134 20.72 16.60 -25.71
CA ARG A 134 20.75 17.72 -24.76
C ARG A 134 20.43 17.30 -23.33
N PHE A 135 20.10 16.02 -23.13
CA PHE A 135 19.65 15.50 -21.85
C PHE A 135 19.87 13.99 -21.76
N VAL A 136 20.52 13.54 -20.70
CA VAL A 136 20.59 12.13 -20.28
C VAL A 136 20.71 12.06 -18.76
N TYR A 137 19.93 11.19 -18.11
CA TYR A 137 20.10 10.94 -16.67
C TYR A 137 21.35 10.10 -16.42
N ILE A 138 22.22 10.56 -15.52
CA ILE A 138 23.36 9.79 -15.04
C ILE A 138 22.93 8.94 -13.85
N ALA A 139 22.37 9.60 -12.84
CA ALA A 139 21.83 9.02 -11.62
C ALA A 139 20.59 9.80 -11.18
N ARG A 140 19.58 9.11 -10.65
CA ARG A 140 18.34 9.71 -10.14
C ARG A 140 18.19 9.42 -8.66
N GLN A 141 17.44 10.29 -7.98
CA GLN A 141 17.16 10.19 -6.54
C GLN A 141 18.41 10.04 -5.64
N VAL A 142 19.48 10.76 -5.96
CA VAL A 142 20.71 10.80 -5.14
C VAL A 142 20.49 11.66 -3.90
N ASN A 143 21.19 11.30 -2.82
CA ASN A 143 21.14 12.05 -1.56
C ASN A 143 21.55 13.51 -1.79
N PRO A 144 20.88 14.50 -1.15
CA PRO A 144 21.30 15.90 -1.18
C PRO A 144 22.80 16.14 -0.96
N SER A 145 23.45 15.40 -0.05
CA SER A 145 24.88 15.54 0.22
C SER A 145 25.76 15.22 -1.00
N ILE A 146 25.45 14.13 -1.72
CA ILE A 146 26.13 13.72 -2.96
C ILE A 146 25.87 14.74 -4.06
N GLY A 147 24.62 15.20 -4.20
CA GLY A 147 24.28 16.22 -5.19
C GLY A 147 25.07 17.51 -4.97
N GLU A 148 25.15 18.03 -3.75
CA GLU A 148 25.95 19.23 -3.45
C GLU A 148 27.45 19.00 -3.65
N TYR A 149 27.97 17.79 -3.41
CA TYR A 149 29.35 17.44 -3.73
C TYR A 149 29.60 17.47 -5.24
N VAL A 150 28.74 16.84 -6.04
CA VAL A 150 28.82 16.85 -7.51
C VAL A 150 28.73 18.28 -8.06
N LYS A 151 27.92 19.13 -7.46
CA LYS A 151 27.85 20.57 -7.81
C LYS A 151 29.19 21.28 -7.63
N LYS A 152 29.94 20.94 -6.56
CA LYS A 152 31.25 21.53 -6.25
C LYS A 152 32.34 21.09 -7.22
N LEU A 153 32.21 19.93 -7.86
CA LEU A 153 33.15 19.45 -8.89
C LEU A 153 33.13 20.33 -10.16
N LYS A 154 32.08 21.15 -10.36
CA LYS A 154 31.97 22.12 -11.48
C LYS A 154 32.25 21.52 -12.87
N ILE A 155 31.90 20.24 -13.06
CA ILE A 155 32.04 19.55 -14.33
C ILE A 155 31.08 20.17 -15.34
N LYS A 156 31.62 20.66 -16.46
CA LYS A 156 30.83 21.34 -17.50
C LYS A 156 29.90 20.33 -18.18
N GLY A 157 28.64 20.72 -18.37
CA GLY A 157 27.61 19.85 -18.95
C GLY A 157 27.01 18.83 -17.97
N ILE A 158 27.40 18.82 -16.69
CA ILE A 158 26.71 18.08 -15.62
C ILE A 158 25.86 19.05 -14.80
N TYR A 159 24.61 18.67 -14.59
CA TYR A 159 23.61 19.52 -13.95
C TYR A 159 22.80 18.74 -12.92
N LEU A 160 22.27 19.47 -11.95
CA LEU A 160 21.38 18.94 -10.93
C LEU A 160 19.95 19.37 -11.22
N ARG A 161 19.03 18.43 -11.04
CA ARG A 161 17.59 18.67 -11.01
C ARG A 161 17.07 18.29 -9.63
N LYS A 162 16.27 19.16 -9.00
CA LYS A 162 15.55 18.81 -7.77
C LYS A 162 14.46 17.80 -8.10
N GLU A 163 14.42 16.71 -7.36
CA GLU A 163 13.38 15.69 -7.41
C GLU A 163 12.89 15.41 -5.99
N SER A 164 11.85 14.59 -5.86
CA SER A 164 11.41 14.05 -4.58
C SER A 164 11.40 12.54 -4.64
N ARG A 165 11.87 11.89 -3.58
CA ARG A 165 11.77 10.44 -3.39
C ARG A 165 10.80 10.15 -2.26
N ARG A 166 10.04 9.06 -2.42
CA ARG A 166 9.19 8.57 -1.34
C ARG A 166 10.01 7.79 -0.31
N TYR A 167 9.83 8.14 0.96
CA TYR A 167 10.48 7.50 2.10
C TYR A 167 9.43 6.97 3.08
N TYR A 168 9.65 5.77 3.59
CA TYR A 168 8.73 5.02 4.44
C TYR A 168 9.41 4.75 5.80
N PRO A 169 9.15 5.56 6.85
CA PRO A 169 9.86 5.45 8.13
C PRO A 169 9.71 4.07 8.80
N SER A 170 8.52 3.48 8.75
CA SER A 170 8.25 2.15 9.35
C SER A 170 8.78 0.98 8.53
N GLY A 171 9.35 1.23 7.34
CA GLY A 171 9.99 0.20 6.51
C GLY A 171 9.11 -1.04 6.27
N PRO A 172 9.60 -2.26 6.56
CA PRO A 172 8.85 -3.50 6.35
C PRO A 172 7.54 -3.66 7.13
N VAL A 173 7.36 -2.91 8.22
CA VAL A 173 6.20 -3.05 9.13
C VAL A 173 4.88 -2.71 8.42
N THR A 174 4.91 -1.75 7.49
CA THR A 174 3.72 -1.23 6.78
C THR A 174 3.80 -1.42 5.27
N ALA A 175 4.82 -2.13 4.76
CA ALA A 175 5.17 -2.17 3.34
C ALA A 175 4.02 -2.62 2.42
N HIS A 176 3.36 -3.75 2.72
CA HIS A 176 2.25 -4.25 1.88
C HIS A 176 1.01 -3.35 1.91
N LEU A 177 0.82 -2.64 3.01
CA LEU A 177 -0.31 -1.76 3.17
C LEU A 177 -0.10 -0.48 2.37
N LEU A 178 1.01 0.21 2.64
CA LEU A 178 1.34 1.48 1.98
C LEU A 178 1.61 1.24 0.49
N GLY A 179 2.28 0.14 0.17
CA GLY A 179 2.83 -0.12 -1.15
C GLY A 179 4.04 0.77 -1.41
N VAL A 180 4.32 1.00 -2.68
CA VAL A 180 5.48 1.77 -3.13
C VAL A 180 5.13 2.68 -4.31
N THR A 181 6.03 3.63 -4.59
CA THR A 181 5.99 4.48 -5.78
C THR A 181 7.09 4.08 -6.75
N ASN A 182 6.91 4.35 -8.04
CA ASN A 182 7.99 4.28 -9.01
C ASN A 182 8.97 5.47 -8.86
N ILE A 183 9.97 5.52 -9.74
CA ILE A 183 11.01 6.56 -9.73
C ILE A 183 10.46 7.97 -10.04
N ASP A 184 9.30 8.04 -10.70
CA ASP A 184 8.60 9.28 -11.06
C ASP A 184 7.54 9.70 -10.03
N GLY A 185 7.48 9.00 -8.89
CA GLY A 185 6.58 9.35 -7.78
C GLY A 185 5.13 8.91 -7.96
N GLU A 186 4.86 8.02 -8.93
CA GLU A 186 3.55 7.43 -9.12
C GLU A 186 3.37 6.19 -8.25
N GLY A 187 2.25 6.10 -7.54
CA GLY A 187 1.94 4.93 -6.72
C GLY A 187 1.68 3.69 -7.58
N ILE A 188 2.44 2.62 -7.32
CA ILE A 188 2.36 1.36 -8.08
C ILE A 188 1.76 0.20 -7.30
N GLU A 189 1.72 0.28 -5.97
CA GLU A 189 1.12 -0.72 -5.09
C GLU A 189 0.39 -0.10 -3.90
N GLY A 190 -0.43 -0.89 -3.22
CA GLY A 190 -1.04 -0.55 -1.92
C GLY A 190 -1.85 0.76 -1.91
N VAL A 191 -1.82 1.46 -0.77
CA VAL A 191 -2.42 2.79 -0.58
C VAL A 191 -1.85 3.80 -1.56
N GLU A 192 -0.54 3.77 -1.84
CA GLU A 192 0.11 4.70 -2.76
C GLU A 192 -0.55 4.67 -4.15
N LYS A 193 -0.83 3.47 -4.69
CA LYS A 193 -1.54 3.32 -5.97
C LYS A 193 -3.01 3.68 -5.87
N SER A 194 -3.67 3.18 -4.83
CA SER A 194 -5.11 3.33 -4.68
C SER A 194 -5.53 4.78 -4.50
N PHE A 195 -4.73 5.56 -3.76
CA PHE A 195 -4.95 6.98 -3.51
C PHE A 195 -4.01 7.85 -4.36
N ASN A 196 -3.47 7.35 -5.47
CA ASN A 196 -2.46 8.05 -6.26
C ASN A 196 -2.95 9.44 -6.72
N ARG A 197 -4.20 9.54 -7.17
CA ARG A 197 -4.79 10.83 -7.60
C ARG A 197 -4.91 11.83 -6.46
N TRP A 198 -5.25 11.35 -5.25
CA TRP A 198 -5.35 12.19 -4.05
C TRP A 198 -3.97 12.69 -3.60
N LEU A 199 -2.97 11.81 -3.64
CA LEU A 199 -1.62 12.04 -3.13
C LEU A 199 -0.71 12.79 -4.12
N LYS A 200 -0.92 12.72 -5.43
CA LYS A 200 -0.05 13.37 -6.43
C LYS A 200 -0.28 14.88 -6.53
N GLY A 201 -1.51 15.34 -6.25
CA GLY A 201 -1.92 16.71 -6.61
C GLY A 201 -1.93 16.88 -8.13
N SER A 202 -1.85 18.13 -8.62
CA SER A 202 -1.64 18.41 -10.04
C SER A 202 -0.47 19.37 -10.21
N PRO A 203 0.53 19.01 -11.05
CA PRO A 203 1.67 19.88 -11.29
C PRO A 203 1.19 21.19 -11.91
N GLY A 204 1.87 22.28 -11.55
CA GLY A 204 1.70 23.56 -12.21
C GLY A 204 2.52 23.57 -13.49
N GLU A 205 2.18 24.44 -14.43
CA GLU A 205 2.93 24.60 -15.68
C GLU A 205 3.41 26.03 -15.80
N ARG A 206 4.68 26.23 -16.14
CA ARG A 206 5.23 27.54 -16.47
C ARG A 206 5.82 27.51 -17.86
N THR A 207 5.27 28.33 -18.75
CA THR A 207 5.86 28.56 -20.06
C THR A 207 6.91 29.64 -19.94
N VAL A 208 8.17 29.27 -20.16
CA VAL A 208 9.30 30.20 -20.08
C VAL A 208 9.97 30.35 -21.43
N ARG A 209 10.44 31.57 -21.73
CA ARG A 209 11.29 31.85 -22.88
C ARG A 209 12.76 31.76 -22.48
N LYS A 210 13.53 30.93 -23.16
CA LYS A 210 14.97 30.71 -22.88
C LYS A 210 15.85 31.34 -23.95
N ASP A 211 17.02 31.82 -23.55
CA ASP A 211 18.08 32.24 -24.47
C ASP A 211 18.81 31.02 -25.09
N ARG A 212 19.74 31.28 -26.02
CA ARG A 212 20.61 30.24 -26.63
C ARG A 212 21.45 29.48 -25.59
N ASN A 213 21.67 30.06 -24.42
CA ASN A 213 22.44 29.50 -23.32
C ASN A 213 21.54 28.79 -22.28
N GLY A 214 20.24 28.67 -22.52
CA GLY A 214 19.27 27.99 -21.66
C GLY A 214 18.79 28.79 -20.44
N ARG A 215 19.17 30.07 -20.31
CA ARG A 215 18.73 30.95 -19.21
C ARG A 215 17.30 31.41 -19.47
N VAL A 216 16.49 31.46 -18.42
CA VAL A 216 15.12 31.97 -18.50
C VAL A 216 15.16 33.50 -18.59
N ILE A 217 14.63 34.05 -19.69
CA ILE A 217 14.55 35.49 -19.94
C ILE A 217 13.20 36.03 -19.49
N GLU A 218 12.14 35.25 -19.69
CA GLU A 218 10.75 35.68 -19.51
C GLU A 218 9.88 34.49 -19.11
N THR A 219 8.89 34.71 -18.24
CA THR A 219 7.81 33.76 -17.96
C THR A 219 6.57 34.26 -18.69
N VAL A 220 6.15 33.54 -19.73
CA VAL A 220 5.05 33.94 -20.63
C VAL A 220 3.69 33.61 -20.01
N SER A 221 3.59 32.47 -19.34
CA SER A 221 2.38 32.06 -18.61
C SER A 221 2.74 31.12 -17.45
N SER A 222 1.93 31.15 -16.40
CA SER A 222 2.04 30.25 -15.24
C SER A 222 0.65 29.77 -14.86
N VAL A 223 0.47 28.46 -14.79
CA VAL A 223 -0.65 27.78 -14.16
C VAL A 223 -0.15 27.30 -12.80
N ASP A 224 -0.81 27.75 -11.73
CA ASP A 224 -0.44 27.34 -10.38
C ASP A 224 -0.68 25.85 -10.16
N SER A 225 0.17 25.24 -9.34
CA SER A 225 0.04 23.84 -9.01
C SER A 225 -1.06 23.62 -7.97
N GLN A 226 -1.76 22.48 -8.07
CA GLN A 226 -2.67 22.05 -7.01
C GLN A 226 -1.91 21.21 -6.00
N ALA A 227 -1.92 21.66 -4.74
CA ALA A 227 -1.26 20.96 -3.65
C ALA A 227 -1.80 19.53 -3.52
N ALA A 228 -0.90 18.59 -3.25
CA ALA A 228 -1.29 17.25 -2.89
C ALA A 228 -2.02 17.24 -1.54
N HIS A 229 -2.99 16.35 -1.40
CA HIS A 229 -3.70 16.17 -0.15
C HIS A 229 -3.00 15.12 0.71
N ASN A 230 -2.92 15.38 2.01
CA ASN A 230 -2.48 14.37 2.96
C ASN A 230 -3.57 13.31 3.15
N LEU A 231 -3.14 12.12 3.56
CA LEU A 231 -4.03 10.99 3.85
C LEU A 231 -3.78 10.50 5.27
N THR A 232 -4.83 10.37 6.05
CA THR A 232 -4.79 9.80 7.41
C THR A 232 -5.43 8.42 7.38
N LEU A 233 -4.62 7.41 7.66
CA LEU A 233 -5.07 6.03 7.74
C LEU A 233 -5.70 5.75 9.10
N SER A 234 -6.53 4.70 9.15
CA SER A 234 -7.11 4.15 10.38
C SER A 234 -6.11 3.34 11.21
N ILE A 235 -4.98 2.99 10.60
CA ILE A 235 -3.88 2.24 11.21
C ILE A 235 -3.33 3.00 12.41
N ASP A 236 -3.08 2.28 13.50
CA ASP A 236 -2.23 2.74 14.59
C ASP A 236 -0.86 2.09 14.42
N GLU A 237 0.18 2.90 14.16
CA GLU A 237 1.54 2.39 13.94
C GLU A 237 2.05 1.54 15.11
N ARG A 238 1.66 1.87 16.36
CA ARG A 238 2.08 1.11 17.55
C ARG A 238 1.45 -0.27 17.56
N ILE A 239 0.16 -0.35 17.21
CA ILE A 239 -0.57 -1.62 17.07
C ILE A 239 0.01 -2.42 15.91
N GLN A 240 0.23 -1.79 14.75
CA GLN A 240 0.82 -2.41 13.58
C GLN A 240 2.19 -3.02 13.90
N SER A 241 3.04 -2.31 14.64
CA SER A 241 4.35 -2.78 15.07
C SER A 241 4.27 -3.99 16.01
N ILE A 242 3.31 -4.04 16.94
CA ILE A 242 3.03 -5.24 17.76
C ILE A 242 2.60 -6.40 16.88
N VAL A 243 1.63 -6.17 15.99
CA VAL A 243 1.07 -7.19 15.11
C VAL A 243 2.14 -7.78 14.20
N TYR A 244 2.95 -6.93 13.57
CA TYR A 244 4.05 -7.35 12.71
C TYR A 244 5.09 -8.16 13.47
N ARG A 245 5.55 -7.68 14.64
CA ARG A 245 6.55 -8.38 15.45
C ARG A 245 6.10 -9.78 15.86
N GLU A 246 4.91 -9.89 16.45
CA GLU A 246 4.40 -11.18 16.93
C GLU A 246 4.08 -12.13 15.76
N LEU A 247 3.58 -11.61 14.63
CA LEU A 247 3.35 -12.40 13.42
C LEU A 247 4.65 -12.94 12.83
N THR A 248 5.66 -12.09 12.65
CA THR A 248 6.97 -12.49 12.11
C THR A 248 7.65 -13.50 13.00
N LYS A 249 7.62 -13.29 14.33
CA LYS A 249 8.10 -14.27 15.30
C LYS A 249 7.37 -15.61 15.14
N GLY A 250 6.05 -15.59 15.07
CA GLY A 250 5.24 -16.80 14.89
C GLY A 250 5.50 -17.53 13.57
N VAL A 251 5.73 -16.81 12.47
CA VAL A 251 6.10 -17.41 11.17
C VAL A 251 7.48 -18.07 11.25
N GLN A 252 8.46 -17.42 11.88
CA GLN A 252 9.81 -17.96 12.05
C GLN A 252 9.82 -19.21 12.96
N GLU A 253 9.18 -19.15 14.13
CA GLU A 253 9.11 -20.26 15.08
C GLU A 253 8.45 -21.50 14.48
N ASN A 254 7.43 -21.30 13.64
CA ASN A 254 6.73 -22.40 12.98
C ASN A 254 7.34 -22.80 11.62
N LYS A 255 8.44 -22.15 11.19
CA LYS A 255 9.05 -22.32 9.87
C LYS A 255 7.99 -22.28 8.75
N ALA A 256 7.07 -21.33 8.86
CA ALA A 256 5.94 -21.21 7.95
C ALA A 256 6.35 -20.46 6.67
N GLU A 257 5.69 -20.75 5.56
CA GLU A 257 5.91 -20.06 4.28
C GLU A 257 5.49 -18.58 4.38
N SER A 258 4.34 -18.33 5.02
CA SER A 258 3.83 -16.98 5.21
C SER A 258 2.84 -16.90 6.37
N GLY A 259 2.54 -15.68 6.80
CA GLY A 259 1.51 -15.38 7.78
C GLY A 259 0.85 -14.04 7.52
N ILE A 260 -0.39 -13.91 7.97
CA ILE A 260 -1.23 -12.71 7.90
C ILE A 260 -1.84 -12.46 9.27
N ALA A 261 -1.89 -11.19 9.68
CA ALA A 261 -2.69 -10.75 10.83
C ALA A 261 -3.45 -9.47 10.51
N ILE A 262 -4.74 -9.44 10.83
CA ILE A 262 -5.63 -8.30 10.59
C ILE A 262 -6.40 -8.00 11.87
N LEU A 263 -6.30 -6.77 12.35
CA LEU A 263 -7.02 -6.26 13.51
C LEU A 263 -8.01 -5.18 13.09
N VAL A 264 -9.27 -5.35 13.49
CA VAL A 264 -10.38 -4.45 13.15
C VAL A 264 -11.02 -3.92 14.42
N ASP A 265 -11.32 -2.63 14.47
CA ASP A 265 -12.20 -2.05 15.49
C ASP A 265 -13.65 -2.43 15.20
N VAL A 266 -14.29 -3.09 16.17
CA VAL A 266 -15.63 -3.65 16.04
C VAL A 266 -16.73 -2.59 15.91
N HIS A 267 -16.51 -1.39 16.46
CA HIS A 267 -17.51 -0.32 16.50
C HIS A 267 -17.41 0.65 15.32
N THR A 268 -16.26 0.72 14.66
CA THR A 268 -16.06 1.63 13.52
C THR A 268 -15.85 0.90 12.20
N GLY A 269 -15.41 -0.36 12.22
CA GLY A 269 -14.97 -1.07 11.00
C GLY A 269 -13.58 -0.66 10.52
N GLU A 270 -12.88 0.19 11.28
CA GLU A 270 -11.51 0.62 10.99
C GLU A 270 -10.52 -0.54 11.07
N ILE A 271 -9.61 -0.62 10.11
CA ILE A 271 -8.47 -1.54 10.17
C ILE A 271 -7.36 -0.86 10.96
N LEU A 272 -7.16 -1.31 12.20
CA LEU A 272 -6.12 -0.78 13.07
C LEU A 272 -4.74 -1.34 12.75
N ALA A 273 -4.69 -2.55 12.21
CA ALA A 273 -3.48 -3.15 11.70
C ALA A 273 -3.75 -4.22 10.64
N MET A 274 -2.85 -4.31 9.66
CA MET A 274 -2.83 -5.32 8.60
C MET A 274 -1.38 -5.64 8.25
N ALA A 275 -0.89 -6.79 8.70
CA ALA A 275 0.49 -7.22 8.50
C ALA A 275 0.57 -8.54 7.73
N ASN A 276 1.60 -8.66 6.89
CA ASN A 276 1.99 -9.91 6.26
C ASN A 276 3.45 -10.21 6.61
N SER A 277 3.79 -11.50 6.67
CA SER A 277 5.16 -11.99 6.82
C SER A 277 5.36 -13.16 5.85
N PRO A 278 6.45 -13.22 5.05
CA PRO A 278 7.54 -12.26 4.97
C PRO A 278 7.08 -10.89 4.41
N SER A 279 7.90 -9.87 4.67
CA SER A 279 7.74 -8.51 4.15
C SER A 279 9.00 -8.06 3.42
N TYR A 280 9.01 -6.84 2.91
CA TYR A 280 10.11 -6.26 2.14
C TYR A 280 10.38 -4.83 2.61
N ASN A 281 11.56 -4.29 2.31
CA ASN A 281 11.87 -2.90 2.62
C ASN A 281 11.40 -1.99 1.48
N PRO A 282 10.35 -1.17 1.64
CA PRO A 282 9.85 -0.31 0.58
C PRO A 282 10.83 0.82 0.22
N ASN A 283 11.82 1.11 1.07
CA ASN A 283 12.90 2.05 0.78
C ASN A 283 14.02 1.44 -0.06
N ASN A 284 14.13 0.10 -0.15
CA ASN A 284 15.12 -0.58 -0.97
C ASN A 284 14.52 -1.86 -1.60
N LEU A 285 14.15 -1.75 -2.87
CA LEU A 285 13.51 -2.85 -3.61
C LEU A 285 14.52 -3.81 -4.27
N ALA A 286 15.84 -3.59 -4.12
CA ALA A 286 16.84 -4.49 -4.67
C ALA A 286 16.68 -5.91 -4.11
N GLY A 287 16.55 -6.90 -5.00
CA GLY A 287 16.33 -8.30 -4.61
C GLY A 287 14.93 -8.63 -4.10
N THR A 288 13.99 -7.68 -4.12
CA THR A 288 12.59 -7.94 -3.72
C THR A 288 11.85 -8.66 -4.83
N THR A 289 11.23 -9.81 -4.52
CA THR A 289 10.42 -10.57 -5.46
C THR A 289 8.97 -10.07 -5.51
N MET A 290 8.28 -10.25 -6.64
CA MET A 290 6.86 -9.89 -6.77
C MET A 290 5.98 -10.61 -5.74
N ASP A 291 6.31 -11.86 -5.39
CA ASP A 291 5.58 -12.62 -4.36
C ASP A 291 5.70 -11.98 -2.97
N SER A 292 6.87 -11.40 -2.65
CA SER A 292 7.09 -10.69 -1.38
C SER A 292 6.32 -9.37 -1.31
N MET A 293 6.02 -8.75 -2.46
CA MET A 293 5.24 -7.50 -2.53
C MET A 293 3.73 -7.70 -2.41
N ARG A 294 3.25 -8.93 -2.65
CA ARG A 294 1.82 -9.28 -2.61
C ARG A 294 1.22 -9.05 -1.22
N ASN A 295 0.14 -8.28 -1.15
CA ASN A 295 -0.64 -8.13 0.08
C ASN A 295 -1.60 -9.32 0.28
N ARG A 296 -1.09 -10.40 0.88
CA ARG A 296 -1.82 -11.67 1.08
C ARG A 296 -3.10 -11.51 1.89
N ALA A 297 -3.20 -10.49 2.75
CA ALA A 297 -4.41 -10.16 3.49
C ALA A 297 -5.65 -9.92 2.61
N ILE A 298 -5.45 -9.39 1.39
CA ILE A 298 -6.53 -9.05 0.45
C ILE A 298 -6.53 -9.90 -0.81
N THR A 299 -5.40 -10.50 -1.19
CA THR A 299 -5.28 -11.28 -2.44
C THR A 299 -5.50 -12.77 -2.23
N ASP A 300 -4.97 -13.33 -1.15
CA ASP A 300 -4.94 -14.78 -0.95
C ASP A 300 -6.27 -15.25 -0.40
N ILE A 301 -6.74 -16.38 -0.92
CA ILE A 301 -8.01 -16.99 -0.53
C ILE A 301 -7.74 -18.36 0.07
N PHE A 302 -8.53 -18.75 1.07
CA PHE A 302 -8.44 -20.05 1.72
C PHE A 302 -9.80 -20.51 2.21
N GLU A 303 -9.93 -21.81 2.47
CA GLU A 303 -11.14 -22.36 3.08
C GLU A 303 -11.20 -22.00 4.57
N PRO A 304 -12.24 -21.25 5.02
CA PRO A 304 -12.33 -20.75 6.38
C PRO A 304 -12.54 -21.85 7.43
N GLY A 305 -12.91 -23.06 6.99
CA GLY A 305 -13.04 -24.25 7.83
C GLY A 305 -13.82 -23.99 9.12
N SER A 306 -13.27 -24.43 10.26
CA SER A 306 -13.97 -24.34 11.55
C SER A 306 -14.32 -22.92 12.03
N THR A 307 -13.78 -21.86 11.42
CA THR A 307 -14.10 -20.48 11.81
C THR A 307 -15.51 -20.04 11.44
N VAL A 308 -16.21 -20.78 10.57
CA VAL A 308 -17.61 -20.48 10.20
C VAL A 308 -18.65 -21.11 11.14
N LYS A 309 -18.25 -22.07 11.97
CA LYS A 309 -19.16 -22.82 12.88
C LYS A 309 -19.99 -21.94 13.82
N PRO A 310 -19.47 -20.82 14.37
CA PRO A 310 -20.31 -19.90 15.15
C PRO A 310 -21.52 -19.40 14.35
N MET A 311 -21.35 -19.17 13.04
CA MET A 311 -22.42 -18.73 12.15
C MET A 311 -23.46 -19.82 11.86
N VAL A 312 -23.06 -21.10 11.85
CA VAL A 312 -24.00 -22.22 11.75
C VAL A 312 -24.84 -22.33 13.02
N ILE A 313 -24.21 -22.21 14.19
CA ILE A 313 -24.91 -22.33 15.48
C ILE A 313 -25.86 -21.16 15.72
N MET A 314 -25.43 -19.92 15.43
CA MET A 314 -26.34 -18.78 15.56
C MET A 314 -27.56 -18.91 14.64
N SER A 315 -27.37 -19.43 13.41
CA SER A 315 -28.47 -19.67 12.47
C SER A 315 -29.41 -20.76 12.96
N ALA A 316 -28.89 -21.86 13.51
CA ALA A 316 -29.70 -22.92 14.08
C ALA A 316 -30.50 -22.46 15.32
N LEU A 317 -29.91 -21.61 16.17
CA LEU A 317 -30.61 -20.97 17.30
C LEU A 317 -31.70 -20.00 16.79
N HIS A 318 -31.41 -19.20 15.76
CA HIS A 318 -32.36 -18.25 15.18
C HIS A 318 -33.57 -18.94 14.55
N ASN A 319 -33.34 -20.02 13.81
CA ASN A 319 -34.39 -20.84 13.20
C ASN A 319 -35.06 -21.80 14.19
N LYS A 320 -34.74 -21.72 15.50
CA LYS A 320 -35.31 -22.56 16.57
C LYS A 320 -35.14 -24.06 16.35
N ILE A 321 -34.12 -24.46 15.57
CA ILE A 321 -33.73 -25.86 15.36
C ILE A 321 -33.14 -26.45 16.65
N ILE A 322 -32.50 -25.60 17.45
CA ILE A 322 -31.90 -25.95 18.73
C ILE A 322 -32.21 -24.90 19.80
N LYS A 323 -32.04 -25.30 21.05
CA LYS A 323 -31.97 -24.43 22.23
C LYS A 323 -30.52 -24.43 22.75
N GLU A 324 -30.19 -23.49 23.63
CA GLU A 324 -28.83 -23.36 24.18
C GLU A 324 -28.36 -24.62 24.92
N ASN A 325 -29.27 -25.31 25.61
CA ASN A 325 -29.02 -26.53 26.36
C ASN A 325 -29.22 -27.82 25.56
N THR A 326 -29.47 -27.73 24.25
CA THR A 326 -29.60 -28.92 23.40
C THR A 326 -28.30 -29.73 23.40
N VAL A 327 -28.45 -31.04 23.57
CA VAL A 327 -27.36 -32.02 23.44
C VAL A 327 -27.58 -32.79 22.15
N LEU A 328 -26.54 -32.90 21.33
CA LEU A 328 -26.58 -33.65 20.07
C LEU A 328 -25.70 -34.88 20.18
N ASN A 329 -26.19 -35.98 19.63
CA ASN A 329 -25.36 -37.13 19.34
C ASN A 329 -24.31 -36.74 18.28
N THR A 330 -23.04 -36.98 18.57
CA THR A 330 -21.90 -36.64 17.70
C THR A 330 -21.11 -37.87 17.22
N TYR A 331 -21.75 -39.05 17.20
CA TYR A 331 -21.17 -40.21 16.56
C TYR A 331 -20.98 -39.97 15.05
N PRO A 332 -19.82 -40.37 14.48
CA PRO A 332 -19.58 -40.31 13.05
C PRO A 332 -20.69 -40.99 12.25
N TYR A 333 -21.02 -40.43 11.10
CA TYR A 333 -22.05 -40.95 10.21
C TYR A 333 -21.65 -40.78 8.75
N ARG A 334 -22.32 -41.49 7.85
CA ARG A 334 -22.04 -41.45 6.41
C ARG A 334 -23.13 -40.70 5.65
N ILE A 335 -22.72 -39.87 4.70
CA ILE A 335 -23.59 -39.20 3.72
C ILE A 335 -23.00 -39.48 2.34
N SER A 336 -23.79 -40.05 1.42
CA SER A 336 -23.36 -40.27 0.03
C SER A 336 -21.98 -40.94 -0.08
N GLY A 337 -21.74 -41.99 0.73
CA GLY A 337 -20.47 -42.73 0.76
C GLY A 337 -19.32 -42.07 1.52
N HIS A 338 -19.48 -40.82 1.98
CA HIS A 338 -18.44 -40.06 2.69
C HIS A 338 -18.69 -40.07 4.20
N GLU A 339 -17.65 -40.35 4.99
CA GLU A 339 -17.72 -40.32 6.46
C GLU A 339 -17.51 -38.90 6.99
N ILE A 340 -18.50 -38.38 7.70
CA ILE A 340 -18.37 -37.14 8.48
C ILE A 340 -17.90 -37.53 9.89
N LYS A 341 -16.74 -37.01 10.28
CA LYS A 341 -16.13 -37.28 11.59
C LYS A 341 -15.43 -36.07 12.18
N ASP A 342 -15.24 -36.15 13.48
CA ASP A 342 -14.47 -35.21 14.29
C ASP A 342 -13.03 -35.69 14.45
N VAL A 343 -12.16 -34.81 14.94
CA VAL A 343 -10.76 -35.14 15.26
C VAL A 343 -10.68 -36.19 16.38
N ALA A 344 -11.55 -36.08 17.37
CA ALA A 344 -11.71 -37.04 18.46
C ALA A 344 -13.18 -37.48 18.52
N ARG A 345 -13.41 -38.71 18.99
CA ARG A 345 -14.77 -39.27 19.11
C ARG A 345 -15.44 -38.76 20.39
N TYR A 346 -16.66 -38.26 20.24
CA TYR A 346 -17.53 -37.86 21.33
C TYR A 346 -18.91 -38.48 21.08
N ALA A 347 -19.48 -39.14 22.10
CA ALA A 347 -20.81 -39.74 21.98
C ALA A 347 -21.87 -38.65 21.80
N GLU A 348 -21.81 -37.65 22.68
CA GLU A 348 -22.73 -36.52 22.70
C GLU A 348 -21.99 -35.24 23.09
N LEU A 349 -22.44 -34.11 22.54
CA LEU A 349 -21.94 -32.78 22.88
C LEU A 349 -23.09 -31.80 23.04
N SER A 350 -22.98 -30.91 24.03
CA SER A 350 -23.80 -29.71 24.10
C SER A 350 -23.46 -28.75 22.95
N ILE A 351 -24.30 -27.76 22.67
CA ILE A 351 -24.01 -26.73 21.65
C ILE A 351 -22.68 -26.01 21.91
N THR A 352 -22.40 -25.66 23.17
CA THR A 352 -21.09 -25.13 23.58
C THR A 352 -19.97 -26.13 23.32
N GLY A 353 -20.19 -27.42 23.65
CA GLY A 353 -19.24 -28.49 23.38
C GLY A 353 -18.91 -28.66 21.90
N ILE A 354 -19.88 -28.46 21.00
CA ILE A 354 -19.67 -28.49 19.55
C ILE A 354 -18.67 -27.40 19.11
N LEU A 355 -18.76 -26.18 19.67
CA LEU A 355 -17.77 -25.13 19.41
C LEU A 355 -16.43 -25.42 20.06
N GLN A 356 -16.45 -25.79 21.35
CA GLN A 356 -15.27 -26.07 22.17
C GLN A 356 -14.38 -27.14 21.55
N LYS A 357 -14.97 -28.26 21.14
CA LYS A 357 -14.31 -29.42 20.52
C LYS A 357 -14.22 -29.32 18.99
N SER A 358 -14.84 -28.29 18.41
CA SER A 358 -14.91 -28.10 16.97
C SER A 358 -15.52 -29.31 16.23
N SER A 359 -16.64 -29.84 16.72
CA SER A 359 -17.30 -30.99 16.10
C SER A 359 -17.80 -30.64 14.69
N ASN A 360 -17.36 -31.36 13.67
CA ASN A 360 -17.89 -31.34 12.31
C ASN A 360 -19.24 -32.06 12.27
N VAL A 361 -19.37 -33.18 13.00
CA VAL A 361 -20.61 -33.97 13.08
C VAL A 361 -21.76 -33.13 13.65
N GLY A 362 -21.51 -32.38 14.72
CA GLY A 362 -22.52 -31.53 15.35
C GLY A 362 -23.03 -30.46 14.38
N VAL A 363 -22.14 -29.68 13.76
CA VAL A 363 -22.56 -28.59 12.84
C VAL A 363 -23.14 -29.11 11.53
N SER A 364 -22.71 -30.27 11.03
CA SER A 364 -23.29 -30.86 9.82
C SER A 364 -24.72 -31.34 10.05
N LYS A 365 -25.01 -31.92 11.21
CA LYS A 365 -26.39 -32.27 11.60
C LYS A 365 -27.28 -31.03 11.69
N LEU A 366 -26.78 -29.93 12.27
CA LEU A 366 -27.50 -28.65 12.30
C LEU A 366 -27.78 -28.12 10.89
N ALA A 367 -26.78 -28.16 10.00
CA ALA A 367 -26.93 -27.69 8.63
C ALA A 367 -27.94 -28.51 7.82
N LEU A 368 -27.96 -29.83 8.01
CA LEU A 368 -28.91 -30.72 7.35
C LEU A 368 -30.35 -30.52 7.84
N ALA A 369 -30.52 -30.08 9.09
CA ALA A 369 -31.83 -29.74 9.67
C ALA A 369 -32.35 -28.36 9.27
N MET A 370 -31.54 -27.49 8.67
CA MET A 370 -31.92 -26.17 8.17
C MET A 370 -32.20 -26.17 6.66
N PRO A 371 -32.98 -25.21 6.12
CA PRO A 371 -33.13 -25.05 4.67
C PRO A 371 -31.78 -24.95 3.95
N ALA A 372 -31.68 -25.50 2.74
CA ALA A 372 -30.42 -25.58 2.00
C ALA A 372 -29.77 -24.21 1.69
N THR A 373 -30.56 -23.15 1.59
CA THR A 373 -30.09 -21.78 1.30
C THR A 373 -29.66 -21.01 2.55
N GLU A 374 -30.09 -21.44 3.74
CA GLU A 374 -29.95 -20.66 4.99
C GLU A 374 -28.48 -20.30 5.27
N LEU A 375 -27.57 -21.27 5.18
CA LEU A 375 -26.15 -21.00 5.43
C LEU A 375 -25.53 -20.07 4.38
N VAL A 376 -25.97 -20.17 3.13
CA VAL A 376 -25.49 -19.30 2.04
C VAL A 376 -25.90 -17.86 2.34
N ASP A 377 -27.15 -17.64 2.73
CA ASP A 377 -27.70 -16.33 3.06
C ASP A 377 -27.05 -15.74 4.31
N VAL A 378 -26.82 -16.56 5.33
CA VAL A 378 -26.11 -16.16 6.55
C VAL A 378 -24.68 -15.74 6.21
N TYR A 379 -23.89 -16.58 5.55
CA TYR A 379 -22.51 -16.24 5.22
C TYR A 379 -22.41 -15.00 4.31
N ASN A 380 -23.35 -14.84 3.38
CA ASN A 380 -23.45 -13.67 2.52
C ASN A 380 -23.79 -12.39 3.29
N ARG A 381 -24.66 -12.46 4.31
CA ARG A 381 -24.95 -11.34 5.24
C ARG A 381 -23.72 -10.88 6.01
N PHE A 382 -22.79 -11.79 6.32
CA PHE A 382 -21.51 -11.48 6.97
C PHE A 382 -20.41 -11.05 5.99
N GLY A 383 -20.75 -10.99 4.70
CA GLY A 383 -19.89 -10.46 3.65
C GLY A 383 -19.07 -11.52 2.90
N PHE A 384 -19.28 -12.81 3.11
CA PHE A 384 -18.59 -13.80 2.27
C PHE A 384 -19.09 -13.73 0.82
N GLY A 385 -18.14 -13.81 -0.12
CA GLY A 385 -18.42 -13.65 -1.55
C GLY A 385 -18.73 -12.21 -1.99
N LYS A 386 -18.53 -11.22 -1.13
CA LYS A 386 -18.70 -9.78 -1.44
C LYS A 386 -17.35 -9.06 -1.34
N PRO A 387 -17.04 -8.12 -2.25
CA PRO A 387 -15.96 -7.17 -2.05
C PRO A 387 -16.04 -6.50 -0.68
N THR A 388 -14.91 -6.23 -0.05
CA THR A 388 -14.83 -5.43 1.17
C THR A 388 -14.88 -3.94 0.89
N ASN A 389 -14.61 -3.54 -0.37
CA ASN A 389 -14.57 -2.14 -0.79
C ASN A 389 -13.60 -1.31 0.05
N LEU A 390 -12.52 -1.92 0.51
CA LEU A 390 -11.50 -1.23 1.31
C LEU A 390 -10.81 -0.10 0.53
N GLY A 391 -10.95 -0.13 -0.80
CA GLY A 391 -10.32 0.81 -1.71
C GLY A 391 -8.86 0.46 -1.97
N LEU A 392 -8.43 -0.79 -1.74
CA LEU A 392 -7.10 -1.26 -2.14
C LEU A 392 -7.18 -2.01 -3.47
N VAL A 393 -6.22 -1.74 -4.36
CA VAL A 393 -6.10 -2.45 -5.64
C VAL A 393 -5.72 -3.93 -5.41
N GLY A 394 -6.30 -4.82 -6.21
CA GLY A 394 -5.97 -6.25 -6.19
C GLY A 394 -6.77 -7.09 -5.19
N GLU A 395 -7.81 -6.52 -4.57
CA GLU A 395 -8.66 -7.23 -3.64
C GLU A 395 -9.42 -8.39 -4.31
N SER A 396 -9.31 -9.60 -3.73
CA SER A 396 -10.08 -10.77 -4.13
C SER A 396 -11.43 -10.81 -3.42
N SER A 397 -12.48 -11.21 -4.14
CA SER A 397 -13.82 -11.43 -3.56
C SER A 397 -14.03 -12.85 -3.01
N GLY A 398 -13.01 -13.71 -3.12
CA GLY A 398 -13.10 -15.13 -2.75
C GLY A 398 -13.82 -15.97 -3.81
N ILE A 399 -14.11 -17.22 -3.46
CA ILE A 399 -14.94 -18.14 -4.25
C ILE A 399 -16.14 -18.52 -3.38
N PHE A 400 -17.32 -18.06 -3.76
CA PHE A 400 -18.53 -18.25 -2.97
C PHE A 400 -19.72 -18.67 -3.85
N PRO A 401 -20.46 -19.74 -3.49
CA PRO A 401 -21.53 -20.31 -4.31
C PRO A 401 -22.86 -19.52 -4.20
N SER A 402 -22.84 -18.22 -4.54
CA SER A 402 -23.99 -17.31 -4.37
C SER A 402 -25.21 -17.62 -5.25
N LYS A 403 -25.03 -18.29 -6.38
CA LYS A 403 -26.09 -18.56 -7.38
C LYS A 403 -26.51 -20.03 -7.44
N LYS A 404 -26.10 -20.83 -6.45
CA LYS A 404 -26.30 -22.28 -6.48
C LYS A 404 -27.67 -22.64 -5.89
N ASN A 405 -28.57 -23.14 -6.74
CA ASN A 405 -29.95 -23.49 -6.35
C ASN A 405 -30.13 -24.95 -5.93
N ARG A 406 -29.16 -25.82 -6.22
CA ARG A 406 -29.21 -27.25 -5.86
C ARG A 406 -28.00 -27.60 -5.01
N TRP A 407 -28.27 -28.17 -3.84
CA TRP A 407 -27.24 -28.57 -2.89
C TRP A 407 -27.45 -30.03 -2.51
N SER A 408 -26.43 -30.85 -2.68
CA SER A 408 -26.41 -32.20 -2.11
C SER A 408 -26.21 -32.13 -0.60
N ASP A 409 -26.65 -33.17 0.12
CA ASP A 409 -26.47 -33.24 1.57
C ASP A 409 -24.99 -33.24 1.99
N LEU A 410 -24.12 -33.84 1.17
CA LEU A 410 -22.68 -33.81 1.40
C LEU A 410 -22.15 -32.38 1.32
N GLU A 411 -22.53 -31.61 0.29
CA GLU A 411 -22.10 -30.22 0.15
C GLU A 411 -22.65 -29.33 1.27
N ARG A 412 -23.90 -29.55 1.70
CA ARG A 412 -24.48 -28.84 2.86
C ARG A 412 -23.69 -29.12 4.13
N ALA A 413 -23.31 -30.39 4.34
CA ALA A 413 -22.49 -30.78 5.46
C ALA A 413 -21.11 -30.11 5.40
N THR A 414 -20.38 -30.19 4.28
CA THR A 414 -19.05 -29.61 4.15
C THR A 414 -19.03 -28.08 4.27
N PHE A 415 -20.06 -27.42 3.75
CA PHE A 415 -20.24 -25.98 3.87
C PHE A 415 -20.44 -25.51 5.31
N SER A 416 -21.08 -26.32 6.15
CA SER A 416 -21.29 -26.02 7.58
C SER A 416 -20.00 -25.97 8.41
N PHE A 417 -18.97 -26.69 7.97
CA PHE A 417 -17.65 -26.64 8.59
C PHE A 417 -16.60 -26.01 7.69
N GLY A 418 -17.05 -25.19 6.73
CA GLY A 418 -16.25 -24.18 6.01
C GLY A 418 -15.45 -24.67 4.82
N TYR A 419 -15.86 -25.77 4.19
CA TYR A 419 -15.29 -26.30 2.94
C TYR A 419 -16.24 -26.05 1.76
N GLY A 420 -15.69 -25.93 0.55
CA GLY A 420 -16.49 -25.59 -0.64
C GLY A 420 -16.77 -24.09 -0.80
N GLN A 421 -16.03 -23.27 -0.05
CA GLN A 421 -15.96 -21.81 -0.20
C GLN A 421 -14.54 -21.34 0.11
N MET A 422 -14.11 -20.26 -0.52
CA MET A 422 -12.83 -19.63 -0.23
C MET A 422 -13.05 -18.15 0.08
N VAL A 423 -12.42 -17.67 1.14
CA VAL A 423 -12.53 -16.28 1.60
C VAL A 423 -11.14 -15.68 1.77
N THR A 424 -11.04 -14.35 1.69
CA THR A 424 -9.81 -13.66 2.09
C THR A 424 -9.73 -13.55 3.62
N PRO A 425 -8.52 -13.43 4.20
CA PRO A 425 -8.36 -13.12 5.62
C PRO A 425 -9.13 -11.85 6.01
N LEU A 426 -9.20 -10.86 5.13
CA LEU A 426 -9.93 -9.62 5.36
C LEU A 426 -11.46 -9.83 5.45
N GLN A 427 -12.04 -10.67 4.58
CA GLN A 427 -13.46 -11.03 4.67
C GLN A 427 -13.76 -11.76 5.98
N LEU A 428 -12.86 -12.64 6.43
CA LEU A 428 -13.01 -13.30 7.72
C LEU A 428 -12.94 -12.31 8.90
N ALA A 429 -12.04 -11.33 8.84
CA ALA A 429 -11.93 -10.29 9.86
C ALA A 429 -13.21 -9.43 9.94
N ARG A 430 -13.80 -9.07 8.80
CA ARG A 430 -15.11 -8.39 8.74
C ARG A 430 -16.23 -9.21 9.37
N ALA A 431 -16.26 -10.51 9.11
CA ALA A 431 -17.26 -11.41 9.70
C ALA A 431 -17.12 -11.44 11.23
N TYR A 432 -15.90 -11.54 11.75
CA TYR A 432 -15.66 -11.52 13.20
C TYR A 432 -15.88 -10.14 13.83
N ALA A 433 -15.65 -9.04 13.12
CA ALA A 433 -16.07 -7.70 13.56
C ALA A 433 -17.60 -7.59 13.68
N THR A 434 -18.33 -8.24 12.76
CA THR A 434 -19.80 -8.33 12.83
C THR A 434 -20.29 -9.19 14.00
N ILE A 435 -19.58 -10.29 14.32
CA ILE A 435 -19.85 -11.10 15.52
C ILE A 435 -19.57 -10.28 16.79
N GLY A 436 -18.42 -9.60 16.85
CA GLY A 436 -18.02 -8.78 18.01
C GLY A 436 -18.97 -7.61 18.27
N SER A 437 -19.57 -7.04 17.23
CA SER A 437 -20.55 -5.94 17.34
C SER A 437 -21.97 -6.43 17.61
N PHE A 438 -22.10 -7.71 18.00
CA PHE A 438 -23.35 -8.39 18.25
C PHE A 438 -24.36 -8.28 17.11
N GLY A 439 -23.86 -8.50 15.89
CA GLY A 439 -24.66 -8.61 14.67
C GLY A 439 -24.87 -7.31 13.89
N ILE A 440 -24.05 -6.29 14.13
CA ILE A 440 -24.08 -5.04 13.35
C ILE A 440 -22.95 -5.04 12.33
N TYR A 441 -23.29 -5.26 11.07
CA TYR A 441 -22.35 -5.15 9.97
C TYR A 441 -21.93 -3.69 9.75
N ARG A 442 -20.62 -3.44 9.67
CA ARG A 442 -20.04 -2.15 9.29
C ARG A 442 -19.10 -2.33 8.09
N PRO A 443 -19.09 -1.39 7.13
CA PRO A 443 -18.06 -1.36 6.10
C PRO A 443 -16.67 -1.29 6.71
N LEU A 444 -15.70 -1.96 6.09
CA LEU A 444 -14.31 -1.80 6.51
C LEU A 444 -13.76 -0.48 5.98
N SER A 445 -12.86 0.14 6.73
CA SER A 445 -12.17 1.34 6.31
C SER A 445 -10.67 1.23 6.57
N ILE A 446 -9.86 1.61 5.57
CA ILE A 446 -8.42 1.79 5.76
C ILE A 446 -8.07 3.23 6.13
N THR A 447 -8.95 4.19 5.86
CA THR A 447 -8.84 5.58 6.29
C THR A 447 -9.48 5.78 7.65
N LYS A 448 -9.01 6.77 8.41
CA LYS A 448 -9.62 7.10 9.70
C LYS A 448 -11.08 7.50 9.51
N VAL A 449 -11.96 7.03 10.40
CA VAL A 449 -13.40 7.35 10.36
C VAL A 449 -13.81 7.97 11.69
N ASP A 450 -14.59 9.05 11.62
CA ASP A 450 -15.14 9.69 12.81
C ASP A 450 -16.38 8.93 13.31
N PRO A 451 -16.38 8.41 14.55
CA PRO A 451 -17.56 7.79 15.13
C PRO A 451 -18.68 8.82 15.40
N PRO A 452 -19.95 8.40 15.41
CA PRO A 452 -20.43 7.01 15.27
C PRO A 452 -20.53 6.58 13.80
N VAL A 453 -20.08 5.35 13.52
CA VAL A 453 -20.30 4.72 12.20
C VAL A 453 -21.60 3.92 12.27
N PRO A 454 -22.68 4.38 11.62
CA PRO A 454 -23.91 3.60 11.55
C PRO A 454 -23.62 2.31 10.80
N GLY A 455 -24.13 1.20 11.32
CA GLY A 455 -24.03 -0.11 10.70
C GLY A 455 -25.41 -0.70 10.45
N THR A 456 -25.45 -1.81 9.73
CA THR A 456 -26.68 -2.53 9.42
C THR A 456 -26.77 -3.75 10.32
N ARG A 457 -27.87 -3.88 11.08
CA ARG A 457 -28.11 -5.10 11.85
C ARG A 457 -28.42 -6.27 10.91
N VAL A 458 -27.53 -7.27 10.89
CA VAL A 458 -27.68 -8.48 10.06
C VAL A 458 -28.14 -9.70 10.86
N PHE A 459 -28.06 -9.63 12.19
CA PHE A 459 -28.51 -10.69 13.09
C PHE A 459 -29.00 -10.13 14.44
N PRO A 460 -29.90 -10.84 15.15
CA PRO A 460 -30.36 -10.43 16.48
C PRO A 460 -29.24 -10.45 17.54
N GLU A 461 -29.19 -9.39 18.34
CA GLU A 461 -28.19 -9.22 19.41
C GLU A 461 -28.22 -10.31 20.49
N PRO A 462 -29.39 -10.78 21.00
CA PRO A 462 -29.40 -11.80 22.04
C PRO A 462 -28.70 -13.09 21.61
N ILE A 463 -28.96 -13.56 20.39
CA ILE A 463 -28.36 -14.78 19.85
C ILE A 463 -26.85 -14.61 19.66
N MET A 464 -26.42 -13.42 19.22
CA MET A 464 -25.00 -13.11 19.09
C MET A 464 -24.26 -13.13 20.42
N LYS A 465 -24.85 -12.53 21.46
CA LYS A 465 -24.30 -12.58 22.83
C LYS A 465 -24.17 -14.02 23.32
N THR A 466 -25.19 -14.84 23.11
CA THR A 466 -25.14 -16.29 23.42
C THR A 466 -23.99 -16.97 22.69
N VAL A 467 -23.82 -16.75 21.38
CA VAL A 467 -22.77 -17.41 20.61
C VAL A 467 -21.37 -16.91 20.96
N VAL A 468 -21.19 -15.61 21.19
CA VAL A 468 -19.93 -15.04 21.70
C VAL A 468 -19.58 -15.67 23.05
N HIS A 469 -20.56 -15.83 23.94
CA HIS A 469 -20.36 -16.51 25.23
C HIS A 469 -19.93 -17.97 25.05
N MET A 470 -20.59 -18.72 24.16
CA MET A 470 -20.20 -20.10 23.85
C MET A 470 -18.79 -20.21 23.26
N MET A 471 -18.35 -19.22 22.46
CA MET A 471 -17.01 -19.17 21.88
C MET A 471 -15.90 -18.99 22.91
N GLU A 472 -16.19 -18.45 24.10
CA GLU A 472 -15.20 -18.33 25.19
C GLU A 472 -14.66 -19.69 25.62
N SER A 473 -15.51 -20.73 25.59
CA SER A 473 -15.14 -22.11 25.94
C SER A 473 -13.98 -22.65 25.10
N VAL A 474 -13.76 -22.11 23.89
CA VAL A 474 -12.68 -22.52 22.99
C VAL A 474 -11.30 -22.12 23.53
N ALA A 475 -11.21 -20.99 24.24
CA ALA A 475 -9.99 -20.51 24.87
C ALA A 475 -9.78 -21.03 26.31
N LEU A 476 -10.81 -21.65 26.90
CA LEU A 476 -10.78 -22.23 28.25
C LEU A 476 -10.28 -23.70 28.26
N PRO A 477 -9.87 -24.25 29.42
CA PRO A 477 -9.44 -25.64 29.53
C PRO A 477 -10.43 -26.62 28.88
N GLY A 478 -9.88 -27.56 28.09
CA GLY A 478 -10.67 -28.48 27.27
C GLY A 478 -11.05 -27.94 25.88
N GLY A 479 -10.86 -26.65 25.61
CA GLY A 479 -11.03 -26.04 24.29
C GLY A 479 -9.85 -26.25 23.34
N GLY A 480 -10.11 -26.19 22.04
CA GLY A 480 -9.09 -26.32 20.99
C GLY A 480 -8.19 -25.08 20.79
N GLY A 481 -8.38 -24.02 21.58
CA GLY A 481 -7.70 -22.73 21.43
C GLY A 481 -7.10 -22.18 22.72
N THR A 482 -6.83 -23.03 23.72
CA THR A 482 -6.34 -22.64 25.05
C THR A 482 -5.09 -21.77 25.04
N ARG A 483 -4.22 -21.93 24.04
CA ARG A 483 -3.00 -21.12 23.88
C ARG A 483 -3.25 -19.65 23.53
N ALA A 484 -4.47 -19.29 23.16
CA ALA A 484 -4.84 -17.89 22.93
C ALA A 484 -5.25 -17.15 24.21
N ALA A 485 -5.37 -17.84 25.36
CA ALA A 485 -5.81 -17.23 26.60
C ALA A 485 -4.88 -16.07 27.02
N ILE A 486 -5.48 -14.98 27.50
CA ILE A 486 -4.79 -13.78 27.96
C ILE A 486 -5.14 -13.60 29.43
N LYS A 487 -4.13 -13.46 30.29
CA LYS A 487 -4.35 -13.22 31.73
C LYS A 487 -5.16 -11.93 31.92
N GLY A 488 -6.24 -12.02 32.67
CA GLY A 488 -7.13 -10.89 32.99
C GLY A 488 -8.22 -10.60 31.97
N TYR A 489 -8.25 -11.28 30.81
CA TYR A 489 -9.27 -11.04 29.79
C TYR A 489 -10.01 -12.30 29.35
N ARG A 490 -11.32 -12.15 29.13
CA ARG A 490 -12.18 -13.13 28.47
C ARG A 490 -12.05 -12.96 26.97
N ILE A 491 -11.95 -14.06 26.24
CA ILE A 491 -11.72 -14.04 24.80
C ILE A 491 -12.65 -15.04 24.14
N ALA A 492 -13.38 -14.59 23.13
CA ALA A 492 -14.21 -15.44 22.30
C ALA A 492 -13.48 -15.73 20.99
N ILE A 493 -13.01 -16.97 20.80
CA ILE A 493 -12.23 -17.34 19.61
C ILE A 493 -12.75 -18.58 18.91
N LYS A 494 -12.30 -18.76 17.68
CA LYS A 494 -12.35 -20.02 16.98
C LYS A 494 -11.04 -20.26 16.24
N THR A 495 -10.54 -21.48 16.38
CA THR A 495 -9.38 -21.97 15.64
C THR A 495 -9.82 -22.91 14.53
N GLY A 496 -9.02 -23.00 13.48
CA GLY A 496 -9.21 -23.97 12.43
C GLY A 496 -7.92 -24.30 11.71
N THR A 497 -8.01 -25.38 10.93
CA THR A 497 -6.94 -25.91 10.12
C THR A 497 -7.57 -26.39 8.82
N ALA A 498 -7.13 -25.87 7.69
CA ALA A 498 -7.57 -26.33 6.37
C ALA A 498 -6.39 -27.00 5.64
N LYS A 499 -6.71 -27.97 4.77
CA LYS A 499 -5.74 -28.47 3.80
C LYS A 499 -5.61 -27.45 2.68
N LYS A 500 -4.39 -27.17 2.25
CA LYS A 500 -4.13 -26.23 1.16
C LYS A 500 -4.57 -26.85 -0.16
N VAL A 501 -5.20 -26.05 -1.00
CA VAL A 501 -5.49 -26.39 -2.39
C VAL A 501 -4.28 -25.97 -3.23
N GLY A 502 -3.68 -26.92 -3.94
CA GLY A 502 -2.54 -26.68 -4.82
C GLY A 502 -2.95 -26.03 -6.15
N PRO A 503 -1.97 -25.70 -7.02
CA PRO A 503 -2.21 -25.02 -8.29
C PRO A 503 -3.17 -25.77 -9.24
N GLU A 504 -3.20 -27.11 -9.17
CA GLU A 504 -4.09 -27.96 -9.96
C GLU A 504 -5.53 -28.03 -9.42
N GLY A 505 -5.87 -27.24 -8.40
CA GLY A 505 -7.20 -27.27 -7.76
C GLY A 505 -7.43 -28.49 -6.86
N ARG A 506 -6.37 -29.26 -6.54
CA ARG A 506 -6.43 -30.45 -5.69
C ARG A 506 -5.80 -30.20 -4.32
N TYR A 507 -6.28 -30.90 -3.29
CA TYR A 507 -5.67 -30.82 -1.96
C TYR A 507 -4.24 -31.38 -1.98
N VAL A 508 -3.33 -30.64 -1.36
CA VAL A 508 -1.94 -31.08 -1.11
C VAL A 508 -1.72 -31.33 0.38
N ASN A 509 -0.68 -32.08 0.74
CA ASN A 509 -0.34 -32.36 2.14
C ASN A 509 0.36 -31.18 2.83
N LYS A 510 -0.25 -30.00 2.70
CA LYS A 510 0.16 -28.74 3.32
C LYS A 510 -1.07 -28.13 3.98
N TYR A 511 -0.86 -27.38 5.05
CA TYR A 511 -1.94 -26.89 5.90
C TYR A 511 -1.91 -25.39 6.04
N ILE A 512 -3.09 -24.80 6.23
CA ILE A 512 -3.26 -23.41 6.62
C ILE A 512 -3.89 -23.43 8.02
N ALA A 513 -3.18 -22.85 8.97
CA ALA A 513 -3.57 -22.76 10.37
C ALA A 513 -4.11 -21.36 10.64
N TYR A 514 -5.27 -21.23 11.29
CA TYR A 514 -5.83 -19.91 11.57
C TYR A 514 -6.58 -19.83 12.89
N ALA A 515 -6.64 -18.61 13.43
CA ALA A 515 -7.39 -18.23 14.60
C ALA A 515 -8.13 -16.92 14.30
N ALA A 516 -9.42 -16.87 14.62
CA ALA A 516 -10.26 -15.70 14.48
C ALA A 516 -11.04 -15.50 15.77
N GLY A 517 -11.17 -14.28 16.25
CA GLY A 517 -11.79 -14.04 17.54
C GLY A 517 -11.94 -12.57 17.88
N VAL A 518 -12.59 -12.32 19.00
CA VAL A 518 -12.87 -10.99 19.53
C VAL A 518 -12.50 -10.89 21.00
N ALA A 519 -12.10 -9.70 21.43
CA ALA A 519 -11.81 -9.41 22.83
C ALA A 519 -12.08 -7.94 23.20
N PRO A 520 -12.38 -7.66 24.48
CA PRO A 520 -12.79 -8.61 25.51
C PRO A 520 -14.14 -9.28 25.17
N ALA A 521 -14.43 -10.48 25.67
CA ALA A 521 -15.65 -11.20 25.26
C ALA A 521 -16.94 -10.56 25.83
N SER A 522 -16.87 -9.92 27.01
CA SER A 522 -18.01 -9.25 27.65
C SER A 522 -18.49 -8.01 26.88
N ASN A 523 -17.56 -7.23 26.35
CA ASN A 523 -17.82 -6.05 25.53
C ASN A 523 -16.74 -5.94 24.43
N PRO A 524 -16.90 -6.64 23.29
CA PRO A 524 -15.87 -6.72 22.27
C PRO A 524 -15.51 -5.38 21.66
N ARG A 525 -14.21 -5.07 21.66
CA ARG A 525 -13.64 -3.86 21.04
C ARG A 525 -12.90 -4.16 19.75
N TYR A 526 -12.20 -5.30 19.73
CA TYR A 526 -11.34 -5.67 18.60
C TYR A 526 -11.67 -7.05 18.09
N ALA A 527 -11.68 -7.19 16.77
CA ALA A 527 -11.68 -8.47 16.07
C ALA A 527 -10.30 -8.71 15.46
N LEU A 528 -9.74 -9.88 15.69
CA LEU A 528 -8.43 -10.27 15.18
C LEU A 528 -8.55 -11.56 14.39
N VAL A 529 -7.88 -11.60 13.23
CA VAL A 529 -7.68 -12.82 12.45
C VAL A 529 -6.18 -13.00 12.26
N VAL A 530 -5.70 -14.21 12.56
CA VAL A 530 -4.33 -14.65 12.32
C VAL A 530 -4.36 -15.89 11.44
N VAL A 531 -3.63 -15.87 10.34
CA VAL A 531 -3.49 -16.98 9.39
C VAL A 531 -2.01 -17.29 9.22
N ILE A 532 -1.63 -18.56 9.34
CA ILE A 532 -0.27 -19.07 9.14
C ILE A 532 -0.34 -20.13 8.05
N ASN A 533 0.34 -19.88 6.95
CA ASN A 533 0.33 -20.71 5.75
C ASN A 533 1.57 -21.61 5.75
N GLU A 534 1.34 -22.91 5.58
CA GLU A 534 2.35 -23.97 5.54
C GLU A 534 3.32 -24.00 6.74
N PRO A 535 2.84 -24.07 8.00
CA PRO A 535 3.74 -24.31 9.13
C PRO A 535 4.43 -25.67 9.00
N SER A 536 5.75 -25.72 9.15
CA SER A 536 6.57 -26.91 8.93
C SER A 536 7.37 -27.38 10.16
N ALA A 537 7.27 -26.69 11.30
CA ALA A 537 7.94 -27.04 12.56
C ALA A 537 7.26 -28.19 13.36
N GLY A 538 6.64 -29.15 12.69
CA GLY A 538 6.01 -30.34 13.31
C GLY A 538 4.64 -30.14 13.96
N LYS A 539 4.18 -28.89 14.14
CA LYS A 539 2.81 -28.56 14.57
C LYS A 539 2.10 -27.80 13.45
N TYR A 540 0.88 -28.24 13.10
CA TYR A 540 0.10 -27.63 12.01
C TYR A 540 -1.33 -27.24 12.42
N TYR A 541 -1.79 -27.60 13.60
CA TYR A 541 -3.14 -27.25 14.05
C TYR A 541 -3.24 -25.76 14.43
N GLY A 542 -4.33 -25.09 14.03
CA GLY A 542 -4.60 -23.67 14.36
C GLY A 542 -4.51 -23.35 15.86
N GLY A 543 -4.97 -24.26 16.71
CA GLY A 543 -4.85 -24.14 18.18
C GLY A 543 -3.42 -24.19 18.72
N ALA A 544 -2.50 -24.81 17.98
CA ALA A 544 -1.10 -24.92 18.37
C ALA A 544 -0.23 -23.82 17.75
N VAL A 545 -0.59 -23.36 16.54
CA VAL A 545 0.20 -22.45 15.69
C VAL A 545 -0.33 -21.01 15.77
N SER A 546 -1.59 -20.77 15.39
CA SER A 546 -2.14 -19.42 15.23
C SER A 546 -2.74 -18.85 16.51
N ALA A 547 -3.27 -19.71 17.39
CA ALA A 547 -3.81 -19.30 18.69
C ALA A 547 -2.80 -18.59 19.61
N PRO A 548 -1.56 -19.04 19.82
CA PRO A 548 -0.60 -18.29 20.64
C PRO A 548 -0.26 -16.92 20.04
N ILE A 549 -0.15 -16.82 18.71
CA ILE A 549 0.09 -15.54 18.02
C ILE A 549 -1.09 -14.59 18.25
N PHE A 550 -2.33 -15.11 18.13
CA PHE A 550 -3.54 -14.36 18.47
C PHE A 550 -3.48 -13.81 19.90
N GLY A 551 -3.16 -14.65 20.89
CA GLY A 551 -3.07 -14.26 22.30
C GLY A 551 -2.03 -13.18 22.56
N SER A 552 -0.82 -13.32 21.99
CA SER A 552 0.25 -12.34 22.11
C SER A 552 -0.12 -10.98 21.50
N ILE A 553 -0.68 -10.98 20.29
CA ILE A 553 -1.12 -9.76 19.61
C ILE A 553 -2.23 -9.08 20.41
N MET A 554 -3.32 -9.81 20.66
CA MET A 554 -4.50 -9.24 21.31
C MET A 554 -4.18 -8.78 22.74
N GLY A 555 -3.34 -9.50 23.48
CA GLY A 555 -2.89 -9.08 24.81
C GLY A 555 -2.02 -7.83 24.78
N GLY A 556 -1.18 -7.66 23.74
CA GLY A 556 -0.45 -6.41 23.49
C GLY A 556 -1.38 -5.24 23.19
N VAL A 557 -2.37 -5.46 22.32
CA VAL A 557 -3.36 -4.45 21.90
C VAL A 557 -4.21 -3.98 23.07
N LEU A 558 -4.80 -4.90 23.84
CA LEU A 558 -5.69 -4.57 24.96
C LEU A 558 -4.96 -3.72 26.02
N ARG A 559 -3.69 -4.04 26.31
CA ARG A 559 -2.85 -3.24 27.21
C ARG A 559 -2.49 -1.88 26.62
N LEU A 560 -2.09 -1.83 25.35
CA LEU A 560 -1.74 -0.58 24.67
C LEU A 560 -2.93 0.40 24.62
N MET A 561 -4.14 -0.14 24.44
CA MET A 561 -5.37 0.63 24.33
C MET A 561 -6.07 0.87 25.68
N ASN A 562 -5.41 0.50 26.79
CA ASN A 562 -5.93 0.66 28.16
C ASN A 562 -7.35 0.11 28.34
N ILE A 563 -7.64 -1.06 27.76
CA ILE A 563 -8.92 -1.72 27.94
C ILE A 563 -8.99 -2.31 29.35
N GLU A 564 -10.15 -2.22 30.01
CA GLU A 564 -10.33 -2.77 31.35
C GLU A 564 -10.34 -4.32 31.30
N PRO A 565 -9.56 -5.02 32.14
CA PRO A 565 -9.61 -6.47 32.28
C PRO A 565 -10.99 -6.98 32.76
N ASP A 566 -11.59 -7.93 32.05
CA ASP A 566 -12.93 -8.49 32.33
C ASP A 566 -12.92 -9.92 32.92
N ALA A 567 -11.74 -10.44 33.28
CA ALA A 567 -11.54 -11.73 33.96
C ALA A 567 -10.65 -11.65 35.22
N LEU A 568 -10.66 -10.51 35.94
CA LEU A 568 -9.95 -10.40 37.23
C LEU A 568 -10.62 -11.27 38.29
N GLN A 569 -9.80 -11.99 39.07
CA GLN A 569 -10.29 -12.70 40.26
C GLN A 569 -10.71 -11.69 41.32
N THR A 570 -11.69 -12.06 42.15
CA THR A 570 -12.28 -11.20 43.19
C THR A 570 -11.26 -10.64 44.20
N GLY A 571 -10.07 -11.22 44.33
CA GLY A 571 -8.96 -10.68 45.14
C GLY A 571 -8.18 -9.53 44.48
N ASP A 572 -7.96 -9.57 43.15
CA ASP A 572 -7.15 -8.60 42.41
C ASP A 572 -7.86 -7.24 42.26
N LYS A 573 -9.20 -7.21 42.37
CA LYS A 573 -9.99 -5.96 42.33
C LYS A 573 -9.68 -5.04 43.52
N ASN A 574 -9.33 -5.61 44.67
CA ASN A 574 -9.04 -4.84 45.88
C ASN A 574 -7.67 -4.11 45.82
N GLU A 575 -6.69 -4.66 45.09
CA GLU A 575 -5.38 -4.01 44.90
C GLU A 575 -5.44 -2.78 43.99
N ILE A 576 -6.30 -2.81 42.95
CA ILE A 576 -6.50 -1.67 42.04
C ILE A 576 -7.25 -0.53 42.74
N VAL A 577 -8.23 -0.85 43.59
CA VAL A 577 -8.96 0.16 44.38
C VAL A 577 -8.05 0.79 45.43
N ASN A 578 -7.14 0.02 46.04
CA ASN A 578 -6.19 0.55 47.02
C ASN A 578 -5.12 1.44 46.39
N SER A 579 -4.58 1.06 45.22
CA SER A 579 -3.60 1.91 44.51
C SER A 579 -4.20 3.23 44.00
N GLN A 580 -5.47 3.24 43.55
CA GLN A 580 -6.16 4.50 43.22
C GLN A 580 -6.46 5.38 44.44
N LYS A 581 -6.67 4.78 45.63
CA LYS A 581 -6.82 5.52 46.89
C LYS A 581 -5.49 6.09 47.39
N GLU A 582 -4.39 5.33 47.27
CA GLU A 582 -3.06 5.82 47.64
C GLU A 582 -2.62 7.02 46.80
N VAL A 583 -2.87 7.00 45.48
CA VAL A 583 -2.59 8.14 44.58
C VAL A 583 -3.42 9.37 44.92
N LYS A 584 -4.64 9.21 45.47
CA LYS A 584 -5.45 10.33 45.96
C LYS A 584 -5.02 10.83 47.35
N SER A 585 -4.44 9.97 48.19
CA SER A 585 -3.97 10.35 49.53
C SER A 585 -2.61 11.06 49.55
N GLY A 586 -1.79 10.89 48.50
CA GLY A 586 -0.48 11.54 48.35
C GLY A 586 -0.50 13.01 47.87
N ARG A 587 -1.68 13.62 47.79
CA ARG A 587 -1.86 15.07 47.59
C ARG A 587 -2.67 15.63 48.77
N SER A 588 -2.04 15.71 49.94
CA SER A 588 -2.47 16.55 51.06
C SER A 588 -1.23 17.23 51.63
#